data_AF-A0A8J2NSH9-F1
#
_entry.id   AF-A0A8J2NSH9-F1
#
_cell.length_a   1.000
_cell.length_b   1.000
_cell.length_c   1.000
_cell.angle_alpha   90.00
_cell.angle_beta   90.00
_cell.angle_gamma   90.00
#
_symmetry.space_group_name_H-M   'P 1'
#
loop_
_entity.id
_entity.type
_entity.pdbx_description
1 polymer ?
#
loop_
_entity_poly.entity_id
_entity_poly.type
_entity_poly.pdbx_seq_one_letter_code
_entity_poly.pdbx_strand_id
1 'polypeptide(L)' 'LIYTRILAKISHAPNHCRPITPLERLSITLRYLASGNSHISLALNYRVSPASISKIVREVMVAICEEFEKECLPV' A
#
# COMPACT_ATOMS: atom_id res chain seq x y z
N LEU A 1 6.34 -5.04 15.16
CA LEU A 1 6.75 -3.67 15.55
C LEU A 1 6.72 -2.70 14.36
N ILE A 2 7.34 -3.01 13.21
CA ILE A 2 7.26 -2.15 12.01
C ILE A 2 5.87 -2.20 11.34
N TYR A 3 5.27 -3.39 11.24
CA TYR A 3 3.93 -3.59 10.67
C TYR A 3 2.86 -2.68 11.31
N THR A 4 2.87 -2.55 12.64
CA THR A 4 1.90 -1.74 13.39
C THR A 4 2.08 -0.23 13.15
N ARG A 5 3.31 0.23 12.95
CA ARG A 5 3.63 1.64 12.64
C ARG A 5 3.09 2.04 11.26
N ILE A 6 3.30 1.17 10.27
CA ILE A 6 2.81 1.39 8.90
C ILE A 6 1.28 1.28 8.85
N LEU A 7 0.67 0.34 9.58
CA LEU A 7 -0.79 0.14 9.58
C LEU A 7 -1.55 1.41 9.99
N ALA A 8 -1.04 2.13 10.97
CA ALA A 8 -1.64 3.37 11.46
C ALA A 8 -1.67 4.46 10.38
N LYS A 9 -0.68 4.51 9.48
CA LYS A 9 -0.60 5.50 8.39
C LYS A 9 -1.47 5.18 7.19
N ILE A 10 -1.70 3.89 6.91
CA ILE A 10 -2.42 3.43 5.70
C ILE A 10 -3.87 3.01 5.98
N SER A 11 -4.35 3.22 7.21
CA SER A 11 -5.72 2.88 7.63
C SER A 11 -6.71 3.95 7.20
N HIS A 12 -7.78 3.52 6.52
CA HIS A 12 -8.87 4.39 6.06
C HIS A 12 -10.18 4.01 6.74
N ALA A 13 -11.08 5.00 6.86
CA ALA A 13 -12.43 4.75 7.30
C ALA A 13 -13.16 3.81 6.30
N PRO A 14 -13.85 2.77 6.78
CA PRO A 14 -14.56 1.82 5.91
C PRO A 14 -15.86 2.43 5.37
N ASN A 15 -15.75 3.30 4.37
CA ASN A 15 -16.89 4.01 3.77
C ASN A 15 -17.56 3.22 2.62
N HIS A 16 -17.12 1.99 2.36
CA HIS A 16 -17.57 1.15 1.25
C HIS A 16 -18.09 -0.18 1.74
N CYS A 17 -18.98 -0.82 0.98
CA CYS A 17 -19.50 -2.16 1.30
C CYS A 17 -18.40 -3.23 1.43
N ARG A 18 -17.27 -3.04 0.73
CA ARG A 18 -16.08 -3.88 0.86
C ARG A 18 -14.84 -2.99 0.96
N PRO A 19 -14.47 -2.54 2.16
CA PRO A 19 -13.28 -1.72 2.35
C PRO A 19 -12.03 -2.57 2.10
N ILE A 20 -11.04 -1.98 1.44
CA ILE A 20 -9.74 -2.64 1.26
C ILE A 20 -8.97 -2.47 2.57
N THR A 21 -8.64 -3.58 3.21
CA THR A 21 -7.96 -3.55 4.51
C THR A 21 -6.54 -2.98 4.38
N PRO A 22 -5.98 -2.39 5.45
CA PRO A 22 -4.58 -1.96 5.48
C PRO A 22 -3.60 -3.07 5.04
N LEU A 23 -3.89 -4.30 5.44
CA LEU A 23 -3.09 -5.47 5.07
C LEU A 23 -3.16 -5.77 3.57
N GLU A 24 -4.35 -5.71 2.96
CA GLU A 24 -4.50 -5.87 1.50
C GLU A 24 -3.79 -4.76 0.73
N ARG A 25 -3.88 -3.50 1.20
CA ARG A 25 -3.16 -2.36 0.61
C ARG A 25 -1.66 -2.57 0.61
N LEU A 26 -1.11 -3.07 1.73
CA LEU A 26 0.29 -3.44 1.83
C LEU A 26 0.65 -4.61 0.90
N SER A 27 -0.18 -5.65 0.84
CA SER A 27 0.03 -6.81 -0.04
C SER A 27 0.09 -6.41 -1.52
N ILE A 28 -0.82 -5.56 -1.98
CA ILE A 28 -0.84 -5.02 -3.36
C ILE A 28 0.48 -4.33 -3.67
N THR A 29 0.97 -3.50 -2.74
CA THR A 29 2.20 -2.72 -2.92
C THR A 29 3.44 -3.60 -2.90
N LEU A 30 3.53 -4.57 -1.98
CA LEU A 30 4.63 -5.54 -1.95
C LEU A 30 4.67 -6.39 -3.22
N ARG A 31 3.51 -6.78 -3.75
CA ARG A 31 3.45 -7.50 -5.03
C ARG A 31 3.89 -6.62 -6.19
N TYR A 32 3.51 -5.34 -6.20
CA TYR A 32 4.00 -4.38 -7.19
C TYR A 32 5.53 -4.28 -7.17
N LEU A 33 6.12 -4.14 -5.98
CA LEU A 33 7.58 -4.05 -5.80
C LEU A 33 8.32 -5.33 -6.17
N ALA A 34 7.79 -6.50 -5.79
CA ALA A 34 8.44 -7.78 -6.05
C ALA A 34 8.32 -8.24 -7.51
N SER A 35 7.20 -7.95 -8.18
CA SER A 35 6.91 -8.47 -9.53
C SER A 35 7.13 -7.45 -10.66
N GLY A 36 7.15 -6.15 -10.38
CA GLY A 36 7.28 -5.10 -11.39
C GLY A 36 6.10 -5.01 -12.38
N ASN A 37 4.95 -5.62 -12.04
CA ASN A 37 3.78 -5.67 -12.90
C ASN A 37 3.13 -4.29 -13.09
N SER A 38 2.45 -4.10 -14.23
CA SER A 38 1.64 -2.90 -14.45
C SER A 38 0.44 -2.83 -13.49
N HIS A 39 -0.05 -1.61 -13.23
CA HIS A 39 -1.24 -1.40 -12.39
C HIS A 39 -2.50 -2.10 -12.93
N ILE A 40 -2.57 -2.35 -14.26
CA ILE A 40 -3.68 -3.06 -14.90
C ILE A 40 -3.63 -4.55 -14.53
N SER A 41 -2.46 -5.18 -14.56
CA SER A 41 -2.28 -6.58 -14.16
C SER A 41 -2.65 -6.78 -12.68
N LEU A 42 -2.25 -5.84 -11.82
CA LEU A 42 -2.65 -5.85 -10.41
C LEU A 42 -4.16 -5.65 -10.23
N ALA A 43 -4.79 -4.80 -11.04
CA ALA A 43 -6.22 -4.53 -10.98
C ALA A 43 -7.05 -5.79 -11.24
N LEU A 44 -6.65 -6.58 -12.23
CA LEU A 44 -7.28 -7.85 -12.56
C LEU A 44 -7.07 -8.88 -11.43
N ASN A 45 -5.86 -8.98 -10.88
CA ASN A 45 -5.54 -9.93 -9.82
C ASN A 45 -6.28 -9.66 -8.51
N TYR A 46 -6.39 -8.40 -8.10
CA TYR A 46 -7.01 -8.02 -6.83
C TYR A 46 -8.48 -7.60 -6.97
N ARG A 47 -9.01 -7.55 -8.20
CA ARG A 47 -10.38 -7.08 -8.51
C ARG A 47 -10.64 -5.66 -7.98
N VAL A 48 -9.65 -4.79 -8.12
CA VAL A 48 -9.68 -3.39 -7.70
C VAL A 48 -9.45 -2.52 -8.93
N SER A 49 -10.08 -1.34 -9.01
CA SER A 49 -9.89 -0.47 -10.17
C SER A 49 -8.42 -0.03 -10.30
N PRO A 50 -7.86 0.07 -11.53
CA PRO A 50 -6.46 0.49 -11.73
C PRO A 50 -6.13 1.85 -11.11
N ALA A 51 -7.11 2.75 -11.09
CA ALA A 51 -6.99 4.06 -10.43
C ALA A 51 -6.81 3.93 -8.91
N SER A 52 -7.55 3.02 -8.27
CA SER A 52 -7.41 2.77 -6.84
C SER A 52 -6.08 2.11 -6.52
N ILE A 53 -5.61 1.18 -7.35
CA ILE A 53 -4.27 0.58 -7.17
C ILE A 53 -3.17 1.62 -7.26
N SER A 54 -3.22 2.50 -8.25
CA SER A 54 -2.25 3.60 -8.38
C SER A 54 -2.21 4.47 -7.12
N LYS A 55 -3.39 4.82 -6.56
CA LYS A 55 -3.49 5.55 -5.29
C LYS A 55 -2.91 4.76 -4.11
N ILE A 56 -3.30 3.49 -3.97
CA ILE A 56 -2.85 2.61 -2.89
C ILE A 56 -1.33 2.46 -2.91
N VAL A 57 -0.75 2.13 -4.06
CA VAL A 57 0.70 1.93 -4.22
C VAL A 57 1.44 3.20 -3.83
N ARG A 58 1.00 4.36 -4.33
CA ARG A 58 1.63 5.65 -3.99
C ARG A 58 1.56 5.95 -2.50
N GLU A 59 0.39 5.81 -1.90
CA GLU A 59 0.17 6.09 -0.48
C GLU A 59 1.01 5.19 0.43
N VAL A 60 1.00 3.89 0.15
CA VAL A 60 1.75 2.90 0.94
C VAL A 60 3.25 3.11 0.76
N MET A 61 3.73 3.41 -0.45
CA MET A 61 5.15 3.72 -0.67
C MET A 61 5.61 4.96 0.09
N VAL A 62 4.81 6.04 0.09
CA VAL A 62 5.12 7.25 0.88
C VAL A 62 5.18 6.91 2.36
N ALA A 63 4.19 6.18 2.89
CA ALA A 63 4.19 5.76 4.29
C ALA A 63 5.41 4.91 4.65
N ILE A 64 5.85 4.02 3.75
CA ILE A 64 7.07 3.21 3.93
C ILE A 64 8.30 4.12 3.94
N CYS A 65 8.47 4.98 2.93
CA CYS A 65 9.64 5.85 2.84
C CYS A 65 9.76 6.76 4.06
N GLU A 66 8.69 7.42 4.51
CA GLU A 66 8.71 8.27 5.70
C GLU A 66 9.05 7.51 7.00
N GLU A 67 8.68 6.22 7.07
CA GLU A 67 8.96 5.40 8.24
C GLU A 67 10.40 4.92 8.26
N PHE A 68 10.91 4.50 7.09
CA PHE A 68 12.27 4.00 6.92
C PHE A 68 13.31 5.12 6.82
N GLU A 69 12.97 6.31 6.34
CA GLU A 69 13.89 7.45 6.27
C GLU A 69 14.46 7.78 7.65
N LYS A 70 13.61 7.72 8.69
CA LYS A 70 14.00 7.93 10.09
C LYS A 70 14.95 6.87 10.63
N GLU A 71 14.99 5.69 10.01
CA GLU A 71 15.71 4.51 10.51
C GLU A 71 16.98 4.20 9.68
N CYS A 72 16.95 4.47 8.38
CA CYS A 72 18.08 4.23 7.46
C CYS A 72 18.97 5.46 7.22
N LEU A 73 18.48 6.68 7.45
CA LEU A 73 19.26 7.91 7.31
C LEU A 73 19.19 8.71 8.62
N PRO A 74 19.98 8.33 9.65
CA PRO A 74 20.18 9.20 10.79
C PRO A 74 20.92 10.45 10.30
N VAL A 75 20.19 11.55 10.14
CA VAL A 75 20.80 12.89 9.96
C VAL A 75 21.45 13.36 11.24
#